data_AF-A0A1Y3L8C9-F1
#
_entry.id   AF-A0A1Y3L8C9-F1
#
_cell.length_a   1.000
_cell.length_b   1.000
_cell.length_c   1.000
_cell.angle_alpha   90.00
_cell.angle_beta   90.00
_cell.angle_gamma   90.00
#
_symmetry.space_group_name_H-M   'P 1'
#
loop_
_entity.id
_entity.type
_entity.pdbx_description
1 polymer ?
#
loop_
_entity_poly.entity_id
_entity_poly.type
_entity_poly.pdbx_seq_one_letter_code
_entity_poly.pdbx_strand_id
1 'polypeptide(L)' 'MNDAQAAMLLFRRLEGAARQPLLLHELEARVSADGRNLVLSRYRERFTAEGKPYRHEAHRSVPIAALLRWMARHER' A
#
# COMPACT_ATOMS: atom_id res chain seq x y z
N MET A 1 -0.38 -15.81 18.83
CA MET A 1 -0.80 -15.68 17.43
C MET A 1 -0.66 -14.21 17.08
N ASN A 2 0.11 -13.89 16.05
CA ASN A 2 0.58 -12.54 15.78
C ASN A 2 -0.59 -11.66 15.29
N ASP A 3 -1.18 -10.86 16.19
CA ASP A 3 -2.10 -9.77 15.88
C ASP A 3 -1.36 -8.63 15.16
N ALA A 4 -0.65 -8.96 14.08
CA ALA A 4 -0.28 -7.98 13.08
C ALA A 4 -1.61 -7.53 12.47
N GLN A 5 -2.18 -6.45 13.03
CA GLN A 5 -3.41 -5.82 12.60
C GLN A 5 -3.53 -5.94 11.07
N ALA A 6 -4.49 -6.77 10.63
CA ALA A 6 -4.55 -7.24 9.26
C ALA A 6 -4.53 -6.04 8.31
N ALA A 7 -3.55 -6.02 7.41
CA ALA A 7 -3.48 -4.96 6.42
C ALA A 7 -4.71 -5.02 5.52
N MET A 8 -5.33 -3.86 5.32
CA MET A 8 -6.44 -3.67 4.40
C MET A 8 -5.88 -3.27 3.04
N LEU A 9 -6.13 -4.10 2.03
CA LEU A 9 -5.84 -3.76 0.64
C LEU A 9 -6.80 -2.65 0.18
N LEU A 10 -6.26 -1.46 -0.09
CA LEU A 10 -7.04 -0.32 -0.57
C LEU A 10 -7.19 -0.35 -2.09
N PHE A 11 -6.13 -0.82 -2.77
CA PHE A 11 -6.05 -0.80 -4.22
C PHE A 11 -5.11 -1.91 -4.69
N ARG A 12 -5.53 -2.63 -5.72
CA ARG A 12 -4.68 -3.54 -6.50
C ARG A 12 -4.98 -3.35 -7.97
N ARG A 13 -3.92 -3.20 -8.77
CA ARG A 13 -3.99 -3.21 -10.22
C ARG A 13 -2.93 -4.13 -10.78
N LEU A 14 -3.38 -5.01 -11.67
CA LEU A 14 -2.55 -5.86 -12.50
C LEU A 14 -2.68 -5.34 -13.93
N GLU A 15 -1.57 -4.94 -14.54
CA GLU A 15 -1.51 -4.51 -15.94
C GLU A 15 -0.63 -5.48 -16.71
N GLY A 16 -1.11 -5.98 -17.84
CA GLY A 16 -0.35 -6.86 -18.72
C GLY A 16 -1.23 -7.46 -19.80
N ALA A 17 -0.64 -7.72 -20.97
CA ALA A 17 -1.23 -8.48 -22.05
C ALA A 17 -0.45 -9.79 -22.24
N ALA A 18 -1.03 -10.75 -22.98
CA ALA A 18 -0.30 -11.96 -23.35
C ALA A 18 1.03 -11.60 -24.03
N ARG A 19 2.15 -12.11 -23.48
CA ARG A 19 3.55 -11.84 -23.89
C ARG A 19 4.12 -10.45 -23.53
N GLN A 20 3.49 -9.67 -22.65
CA GLN A 20 4.06 -8.43 -22.10
C GLN A 20 4.45 -8.58 -20.63
N PRO A 21 5.36 -7.70 -20.11
CA PRO A 21 5.66 -7.65 -18.68
C PRO A 21 4.40 -7.42 -17.86
N LEU A 22 4.18 -8.22 -16.82
CA LEU A 22 3.09 -8.01 -15.87
C LEU A 22 3.54 -6.96 -14.85
N LEU A 23 2.74 -5.92 -14.66
CA LEU A 23 2.94 -4.88 -13.65
C LEU A 23 1.90 -5.05 -12.56
N LEU A 24 2.36 -5.30 -11.33
CA LEU A 24 1.55 -5.28 -10.13
C LEU A 24 1.75 -3.94 -9.41
N HIS A 25 0.65 -3.32 -9.03
CA HIS A 25 0.63 -2.13 -8.17
C HIS A 25 -0.40 -2.32 -7.06
N GLU A 26 0.07 -2.28 -5.82
CA GLU A 26 -0.78 -2.42 -4.63
C GLU A 26 -0.59 -1.23 -3.69
N LEU A 27 -1.67 -0.85 -3.02
CA LEU A 27 -1.70 0.07 -1.91
C LEU A 27 -2.43 -0.60 -0.76
N GLU A 28 -1.76 -0.72 0.36
CA GLU A 28 -2.31 -1.31 1.59
C GLU A 28 -2.26 -0.28 2.72
N ALA A 29 -3.18 -0.43 3.67
CA ALA A 29 -3.21 0.31 4.91
C ALA A 29 -3.22 -0.65 6.09
N ARG A 30 -2.44 -0.38 7.12
CA ARG A 30 -2.57 -1.04 8.42
C ARG A 30 -2.41 -0.04 9.54
N VAL A 31 -2.97 -0.36 10.70
CA VAL A 31 -2.67 0.39 11.91
C VAL A 31 -1.30 -0.04 12.43
N SER A 32 -0.54 0.88 13.05
CA SER A 32 0.70 0.53 13.74
C SER A 32 0.39 -0.23 15.02
N ALA A 33 1.33 -1.05 15.48
CA ALA A 33 1.12 -1.89 16.68
C ALA A 33 0.70 -1.08 17.92
N ASP A 34 1.17 0.16 18.05
CA ASP A 34 0.81 1.08 19.14
C ASP A 34 -0.54 1.81 18.94
N GLY A 35 -1.23 1.57 17.83
CA GLY A 35 -2.52 2.19 17.50
C GLY A 35 -2.44 3.65 17.07
N ARG A 36 -1.25 4.25 16.93
CA ARG A 36 -1.11 5.71 16.75
C ARG A 36 -1.04 6.16 15.30
N ASN A 37 -0.58 5.30 14.40
CA ASN A 37 -0.33 5.64 13.01
C ASN A 37 -1.09 4.73 12.06
N LEU A 38 -1.55 5.31 10.96
CA LEU A 38 -1.94 4.58 9.76
C LEU A 38 -0.69 4.43 8.90
N VAL A 39 -0.24 3.20 8.68
CA VAL A 39 0.89 2.88 7.80
C VAL A 39 0.33 2.54 6.42
N LEU A 40 0.66 3.35 5.44
CA LEU A 40 0.36 3.12 4.02
C LEU A 40 1.58 2.48 3.36
N SER A 41 1.39 1.30 2.78
CA SER A 41 2.42 0.57 2.03
C SER A 41 2.07 0.59 0.55
N ARG A 42 2.97 1.11 -0.28
CA ARG A 42 2.85 1.05 -1.74
C ARG A 42 3.84 0.03 -2.29
N TYR A 43 3.31 -0.99 -2.93
CA TYR A 43 4.09 -2.04 -3.58
C TYR A 43 3.96 -1.94 -5.10
N ARG A 44 5.10 -2.02 -5.81
CA ARG A 44 5.15 -2.08 -7.27
C ARG A 44 6.13 -3.16 -7.69
N GLU A 45 5.66 -4.06 -8.53
CA GLU A 45 6.48 -5.15 -9.08
C GLU A 45 6.27 -5.29 -10.57
N ARG A 46 7.35 -5.53 -11.30
CA ARG A 46 7.34 -5.82 -12.73
C ARG A 46 7.92 -7.20 -12.96
N PHE A 47 7.10 -8.10 -13.46
CA PHE A 47 7.48 -9.45 -13.88
C PHE A 47 7.81 -9.44 -15.37
N THR A 48 8.98 -9.96 -15.73
CA THR A 48 9.40 -10.13 -17.12
C THR A 48 9.85 -11.57 -17.35
N ALA A 49 9.54 -12.14 -18.51
CA ALA A 49 10.12 -13.42 -18.92
C ALA A 49 11.64 -13.31 -19.13
N GLU A 50 12.10 -12.12 -19.56
CA GLU A 50 13.49 -11.84 -19.87
C GLU A 50 13.89 -10.50 -19.21
N GLY A 51 14.94 -10.53 -18.38
CA GLY A 51 15.49 -9.36 -17.70
C GLY A 51 15.32 -9.36 -16.18
N LYS A 52 15.91 -8.36 -15.52
CA LYS A 52 15.90 -8.24 -14.06
C LYS A 52 14.50 -7.78 -13.58
N PRO A 53 13.87 -8.51 -12.64
CA PRO A 53 12.63 -8.07 -12.03
C PRO A 53 12.85 -6.74 -11.31
N TYR A 54 11.88 -5.85 -11.41
CA TYR A 54 11.87 -4.59 -10.66
C TYR A 54 10.87 -4.73 -9.53
N ARG A 55 11.32 -4.50 -8.30
CA ARG A 55 10.49 -4.45 -7.10
C ARG A 55 10.77 -3.14 -6.38
N HIS A 56 9.71 -2.44 -6.01
CA HIS A 56 9.80 -1.22 -5.23
C HIS A 56 8.68 -1.18 -4.19
N GLU A 57 9.09 -0.96 -2.95
CA GLU A 57 8.20 -0.90 -1.81
C GLU A 57 8.50 0.37 -1.01
N ALA A 58 7.47 1.13 -0.68
CA ALA A 58 7.60 2.34 0.11
C ALA A 58 6.51 2.40 1.18
N HIS A 59 6.89 2.79 2.39
CA HIS A 59 5.97 2.93 3.50
C HIS A 59 5.89 4.40 3.93
N ARG A 60 4.67 4.85 4.25
CA ARG A 60 4.44 6.15 4.88
C ARG A 60 3.58 5.99 6.10
N SER A 61 4.05 6.53 7.22
CA SER A 61 3.30 6.57 8.47
C SER A 61 2.61 7.93 8.61
N VAL A 62 1.30 7.90 8.85
CA VAL A 62 0.49 9.10 9.07
C VAL A 62 -0.12 8.99 10.48
N PRO A 63 0.07 9.96 11.37
CA PRO A 63 -0.60 9.95 12.67
C PRO A 63 -2.13 9.95 12.48
N ILE A 64 -2.82 8.98 13.06
CA ILE A 64 -4.28 8.84 12.92
C ILE A 64 -4.98 10.09 13.40
N ALA A 65 -4.53 10.67 14.52
CA ALA A 65 -5.08 11.91 15.04
C ALA A 65 -4.94 13.09 14.04
N ALA A 66 -3.87 13.14 13.25
CA ALA A 66 -3.70 14.18 12.23
C ALA A 66 -4.65 13.95 11.05
N LEU A 67 -4.80 12.69 10.61
CA LEU A 67 -5.73 12.31 9.56
C LEU A 67 -7.19 12.62 9.94
N LEU A 68 -7.63 12.23 11.14
CA LEU A 68 -8.97 12.50 11.64
C LEU A 68 -9.26 14.01 11.75
N ARG A 69 -8.29 14.79 12.25
CA ARG A 69 -8.41 16.25 12.28
C ARG A 69 -8.50 16.86 10.88
N TRP A 70 -7.79 16.30 9.90
CA TRP A 70 -7.88 16.76 8.52
C TRP A 70 -9.25 16.43 7.91
N MET A 71 -9.73 15.19 8.08
CA MET A 71 -11.06 14.77 7.61
C MET A 71 -12.17 15.66 8.18
N ALA A 72 -12.16 15.89 9.49
CA ALA A 72 -13.16 16.74 10.16
C ALA A 72 -13.16 18.20 9.69
N ARG A 73 -12.05 18.69 9.12
CA ARG A 73 -11.99 20.03 8.51
C ARG A 73 -12.45 20.06 7.07
N HIS A 74 -12.44 18.92 6.37
CA HIS A 74 -12.75 18.85 4.95
C HIS A 74 -14.24 18.63 4.65
N GLU A 75 -15.05 18.31 5.67
CA GLU A 75 -16.52 18.23 5.57
C GLU A 75 -17.23 19.59 5.70
N ARG A 76 -16.52 20.71 5.50
CA ARG A 76 -17.06 22.07 5.44
C ARG A 76 -16.73 22.71 4.11
#